data_AF-A0A7Y4QU51-F1
#
_entry.id   AF-A0A7Y4QU51-F1
#
_cell.length_a   1.000
_cell.length_b   1.000
_cell.length_c   1.000
_cell.angle_alpha   90.00
_cell.angle_beta   90.00
_cell.angle_gamma   90.00
#
_symmetry.space_group_name_H-M   'P 1'
#
loop_
_entity.id
_entity.type
_entity.pdbx_description
1 polymer ?
#
loop_
_entity_poly.entity_id
_entity_poly.type
_entity_poly.pdbx_seq_one_letter_code
_entity_poly.pdbx_strand_id
1 'polypeptide(L)'
;MQFRLKKSTIEDAGIGVFSTSFIKQGDKLHTLFHENDVIWVSNEDYEKLSISSELKENFSIQFEDGYSMPGDFNRISVGWYLNHSDSPNLHSDEEYEYYASRDIKPGEELFIDYEGL
;
A
#
# COMPACT_ATOMS: atom_id res chain seq x y z
N MET A 1 4.54 8.31 -12.14
CA MET A 1 3.49 7.45 -12.72
C MET A 1 2.15 7.83 -12.10
N GLN A 2 1.01 7.46 -12.68
CA GLN A 2 -0.30 7.64 -12.05
C GLN A 2 -0.98 6.29 -11.91
N PHE A 3 -1.83 6.16 -10.91
CA PHE A 3 -2.60 4.95 -10.64
C PHE A 3 -4.08 5.27 -10.61
N ARG A 4 -4.92 4.27 -10.86
CA ARG A 4 -6.37 4.38 -10.78
C ARG A 4 -6.89 3.49 -9.67
N LEU A 5 -7.62 4.05 -8.72
CA LEU A 5 -8.43 3.29 -7.78
C LEU A 5 -9.74 2.87 -8.48
N LYS A 6 -10.10 1.60 -8.37
CA LYS A 6 -11.41 1.04 -8.75
C LYS A 6 -11.69 -0.21 -7.90
N LYS A 7 -12.88 -0.79 -8.05
CA LYS A 7 -13.20 -2.07 -7.41
C LYS A 7 -12.12 -3.11 -7.74
N SER A 8 -11.61 -3.79 -6.72
CA SER A 8 -10.64 -4.87 -6.86
C SER A 8 -11.20 -6.02 -7.72
N THR A 9 -10.30 -6.75 -8.37
CA THR A 9 -10.61 -8.01 -9.05
C THR A 9 -10.74 -9.19 -8.07
N ILE A 10 -10.31 -9.03 -6.82
CA ILE A 10 -10.55 -9.97 -5.73
C ILE A 10 -11.95 -9.71 -5.16
N GLU A 11 -12.74 -10.79 -4.99
CA GLU A 11 -14.06 -10.71 -4.39
C GLU A 11 -13.95 -10.22 -2.93
N ASP A 12 -14.83 -9.31 -2.54
CA ASP A 12 -14.90 -8.68 -1.21
C ASP A 12 -13.66 -7.89 -0.72
N ALA A 13 -12.57 -7.79 -1.49
CA ALA A 13 -11.41 -6.96 -1.15
C ALA A 13 -11.66 -5.44 -1.25
N GLY A 14 -12.79 -5.03 -1.82
CA GLY A 14 -13.16 -3.62 -1.93
C GLY A 14 -12.43 -2.89 -3.06
N ILE A 15 -11.45 -2.05 -2.73
CA ILE A 15 -10.74 -1.16 -3.68
C ILE A 15 -9.35 -1.72 -3.98
N GLY A 16 -8.93 -1.61 -5.24
CA GLY A 16 -7.59 -1.97 -5.67
C GLY A 16 -6.89 -0.83 -6.41
N VAL A 17 -5.57 -0.95 -6.53
CA VAL A 17 -4.71 -0.02 -7.28
C VAL A 17 -4.45 -0.59 -8.66
N PHE A 18 -4.68 0.21 -9.71
CA PHE A 18 -4.50 -0.25 -11.07
C PHE A 18 -3.53 0.65 -11.83
N SER A 19 -2.69 0.01 -12.65
CA SER A 19 -1.77 0.75 -13.49
C SER A 19 -2.52 1.50 -14.60
N THR A 20 -2.17 2.76 -14.85
CA THR A 20 -2.70 3.51 -16.00
C THR A 20 -1.80 3.45 -17.23
N SER A 21 -0.59 2.91 -17.09
CA SER A 21 0.42 2.82 -18.14
C SER A 21 1.15 1.48 -18.09
N PHE A 22 2.01 1.22 -19.08
CA PHE A 22 2.91 0.07 -18.97
C PHE A 22 3.94 0.31 -17.86
N ILE A 23 4.25 -0.72 -17.07
CA ILE A 23 5.32 -0.72 -16.07
C ILE A 23 6.26 -1.86 -16.44
N LYS A 24 7.55 -1.56 -16.58
CA LYS A 24 8.54 -2.58 -16.90
C LYS A 24 8.93 -3.33 -15.64
N GLN A 25 9.23 -4.62 -15.78
CA GLN A 25 9.86 -5.38 -14.70
C GLN A 25 11.08 -4.62 -14.12
N GLY A 26 11.15 -4.54 -12.80
CA GLY A 26 12.20 -3.84 -12.05
C GLY A 26 12.02 -2.33 -11.93
N ASP A 27 11.02 -1.72 -12.57
CA ASP A 27 10.72 -0.31 -12.35
C ASP A 27 10.29 -0.10 -10.90
N LYS A 28 10.79 0.98 -10.29
CA LYS A 28 10.39 1.45 -8.96
C LYS A 28 9.10 2.26 -9.03
N LEU A 29 8.13 1.93 -8.18
CA LEU A 29 6.82 2.59 -8.13
C LEU A 29 6.81 3.73 -7.10
N HIS A 30 7.70 4.71 -7.29
CA HIS A 30 7.95 5.82 -6.37
C HIS A 30 6.75 6.77 -6.11
N THR A 31 5.62 6.60 -6.81
CA THR A 31 4.39 7.40 -6.64
C THR A 31 3.29 6.66 -5.87
N LEU A 32 3.55 5.46 -5.34
CA LEU A 32 2.57 4.75 -4.50
C LEU A 32 2.36 5.48 -3.17
N PHE A 33 3.45 5.99 -2.59
CA PHE A 33 3.44 6.76 -1.35
C PHE A 33 4.02 8.15 -1.63
N HIS A 34 3.26 9.18 -1.31
CA HIS A 34 3.75 10.55 -1.39
C HIS A 34 4.75 10.80 -0.26
N GLU A 35 5.71 11.68 -0.51
CA GLU A 35 6.66 12.11 0.51
C GLU A 35 5.91 12.64 1.74
N ASN A 36 6.31 12.17 2.93
CA ASN A 36 5.73 12.51 4.23
C ASN A 36 4.26 12.10 4.45
N ASP A 37 3.66 11.28 3.59
CA ASP A 37 2.31 10.73 3.80
C ASP A 37 2.30 9.47 4.68
N VAL A 38 3.45 8.84 4.88
CA VAL A 38 3.63 7.70 5.80
C VAL A 38 4.35 8.21 7.03
N ILE A 39 3.80 7.92 8.21
CA ILE A 39 4.38 8.30 9.49
C ILE A 39 4.65 7.05 10.34
N TRP A 40 5.62 7.18 11.23
CA TRP A 40 5.86 6.23 12.30
C TRP A 40 5.23 6.72 13.59
N VAL A 41 4.52 5.85 14.30
CA VAL A 41 3.92 6.14 15.61
C VAL A 41 4.33 5.06 16.60
N SER A 42 4.79 5.47 17.79
CA SER A 42 5.14 4.53 18.85
C SER A 42 3.91 3.77 19.35
N ASN A 43 4.10 2.59 19.95
CA ASN A 43 3.00 1.86 20.60
C ASN A 43 2.22 2.73 21.61
N GLU A 44 2.93 3.56 22.38
CA GLU A 44 2.30 4.42 23.39
C GLU A 44 1.43 5.52 22.75
N ASP A 45 1.90 6.13 21.66
CA ASP A 45 1.18 7.21 21.00
C ASP A 45 0.01 6.68 20.14
N TYR A 46 0.15 5.49 19.57
CA TYR A 46 -0.89 4.85 18.77
C TYR A 46 -2.18 4.61 19.55
N GLU A 47 -2.06 4.17 20.81
CA GLU A 47 -3.20 3.97 21.71
C GLU A 47 -3.94 5.28 22.04
N LYS A 48 -3.23 6.41 22.01
CA LYS A 48 -3.80 7.74 22.29
C LYS A 48 -4.49 8.38 21.08
N LEU A 49 -4.30 7.84 19.87
CA LEU A 49 -4.89 8.40 18.65
C LEU A 49 -6.41 8.35 18.70
N SER A 50 -7.04 9.51 18.48
CA SER A 50 -8.49 9.70 18.38
C SER A 50 -9.00 9.45 16.95
N ILE A 51 -8.75 8.25 16.43
CA ILE A 51 -9.18 7.78 15.10
C ILE A 51 -10.06 6.53 15.26
N SER A 52 -10.93 6.24 14.29
CA SER A 52 -11.81 5.07 14.37
C SER A 52 -11.00 3.77 14.35
N SER A 53 -11.53 2.72 15.01
CA SER A 53 -10.92 1.38 14.97
C SER A 53 -10.86 0.83 13.55
N GLU A 54 -11.91 1.08 12.75
CA GLU A 54 -11.96 0.67 11.34
C GLU A 54 -10.78 1.24 10.53
N LEU A 55 -10.43 2.52 10.71
CA LEU A 55 -9.29 3.11 10.01
C LEU A 55 -7.96 2.58 10.53
N LYS A 56 -7.83 2.37 11.85
CA LYS A 56 -6.65 1.74 12.48
C LYS A 56 -6.39 0.35 11.91
N GLU A 57 -7.43 -0.48 11.88
CA GLU A 57 -7.35 -1.88 11.44
C GLU A 57 -7.03 -2.01 9.95
N ASN A 58 -7.51 -1.08 9.11
CA ASN A 58 -7.35 -1.16 7.66
C ASN A 58 -6.10 -0.43 7.10
N PHE A 59 -5.54 0.53 7.85
CA PHE A 59 -4.49 1.42 7.32
C PHE A 59 -3.32 1.59 8.29
N SER A 60 -3.03 0.61 9.15
CA SER A 60 -1.82 0.62 9.98
C SER A 60 -1.13 -0.73 9.92
N ILE A 61 0.18 -0.71 9.70
CA ILE A 61 1.04 -1.90 9.77
C ILE A 61 1.70 -1.90 11.13
N GLN A 62 1.52 -2.98 11.88
CA GLN A 62 2.09 -3.16 13.20
C GLN A 62 3.50 -3.74 13.11
N PHE A 63 4.42 -3.12 13.85
CA PHE A 63 5.78 -3.59 14.10
C PHE A 63 5.99 -3.83 15.60
N GLU A 64 7.17 -4.33 16.00
CA GLU A 64 7.48 -4.60 17.40
C GLU A 64 7.39 -3.34 18.28
N ASP A 65 7.91 -2.21 17.81
CA ASP A 65 8.05 -0.97 18.57
C ASP A 65 7.09 0.16 18.14
N GLY A 66 6.24 -0.08 17.16
CA GLY A 66 5.27 0.93 16.70
C GLY A 66 4.48 0.52 15.48
N TYR A 67 3.96 1.54 14.80
CA TYR A 67 3.10 1.40 13.63
C TYR A 67 3.57 2.31 12.50
N SER A 68 3.51 1.79 11.27
CA SER A 68 3.56 2.59 10.05
C SER A 68 2.14 2.83 9.55
N MET A 69 1.78 4.09 9.27
CA MET A 69 0.40 4.47 8.95
C MET A 69 0.33 5.79 8.15
N PRO A 70 -0.83 6.14 7.54
CA PRO A 70 -1.02 7.46 6.94
C PRO A 70 -0.88 8.59 7.97
N GLY A 71 -0.23 9.68 7.57
CA GLY A 71 -0.18 10.90 8.37
C GLY A 71 -1.53 11.65 8.45
N ASP A 72 -2.38 11.46 7.45
CA ASP A 72 -3.74 11.98 7.39
C ASP A 72 -4.67 10.94 6.76
N PHE A 73 -5.62 10.42 7.54
CA PHE A 73 -6.57 9.41 7.08
C PHE A 73 -7.60 9.93 6.06
N ASN A 74 -7.68 11.24 5.85
CA ASN A 74 -8.46 11.82 4.74
C ASN A 74 -7.60 12.07 3.49
N ARG A 75 -6.27 11.91 3.60
CA ARG A 75 -5.31 12.00 2.49
C ARG A 75 -4.40 10.77 2.49
N ILE A 76 -4.97 9.66 2.06
CA ILE A 76 -4.28 8.37 2.02
C ILE A 76 -3.62 8.19 0.65
N SER A 77 -2.31 8.00 0.67
CA SER A 77 -1.52 7.63 -0.50
C SER A 77 -2.03 6.32 -1.14
N VAL A 78 -2.02 6.23 -2.47
CA VAL A 78 -2.65 5.12 -3.20
C VAL A 78 -2.05 3.74 -2.87
N GLY A 79 -0.79 3.69 -2.42
CA GLY A 79 -0.13 2.44 -2.01
C GLY A 79 -0.81 1.71 -0.85
N TRP A 80 -1.56 2.42 0.00
CA TRP A 80 -2.34 1.82 1.07
C TRP A 80 -3.55 0.99 0.60
N TYR A 81 -3.91 1.05 -0.70
CA TYR A 81 -4.99 0.26 -1.29
C TYR A 81 -4.47 -0.95 -2.09
N LEU A 82 -3.18 -1.27 -1.98
CA LEU A 82 -2.61 -2.47 -2.60
C LEU A 82 -3.14 -3.71 -1.86
N ASN A 83 -3.76 -4.61 -2.61
CA ASN A 83 -4.28 -5.85 -2.05
C ASN A 83 -3.21 -6.94 -1.98
N HIS A 84 -3.44 -7.89 -1.08
CA HIS A 84 -2.65 -9.11 -0.99
C HIS A 84 -2.90 -10.08 -2.16
N SER A 85 -1.88 -10.83 -2.57
CA SER A 85 -1.98 -11.99 -3.46
C SER A 85 -0.81 -12.95 -3.23
N ASP A 86 -1.06 -14.27 -3.29
CA ASP A 86 -0.02 -15.31 -3.31
C ASP A 86 0.84 -15.29 -4.59
N SER A 87 0.41 -14.55 -5.61
CA SER A 87 1.14 -14.34 -6.86
C SER A 87 1.22 -12.86 -7.18
N PRO A 88 1.93 -12.07 -6.35
CA PRO A 88 1.96 -10.63 -6.47
C PRO A 88 2.77 -10.20 -7.70
N ASN A 89 2.42 -9.05 -8.26
CA ASN A 89 3.16 -8.44 -9.37
C ASN A 89 4.07 -7.29 -8.92
N LEU A 90 4.10 -6.99 -7.62
CA LEU A 90 5.06 -6.14 -6.96
C LEU A 90 5.85 -6.92 -5.90
N HIS A 91 7.03 -6.42 -5.56
CA HIS A 91 7.81 -6.82 -4.39
C HIS A 91 8.42 -5.57 -3.75
N SER A 92 8.78 -5.63 -2.48
CA SER A 92 9.49 -4.55 -1.79
C SER A 92 10.94 -4.93 -1.47
N ASP A 93 11.79 -3.92 -1.29
CA ASP A 93 13.10 -4.08 -0.65
C ASP A 93 13.01 -3.89 0.88
N GLU A 94 14.16 -3.90 1.56
CA GLU A 94 14.29 -3.73 3.01
C GLU A 94 13.81 -2.35 3.50
N GLU A 95 13.71 -1.36 2.61
CA GLU A 95 13.22 -0.01 2.91
C GLU A 95 11.72 0.16 2.57
N TYR A 96 11.03 -0.95 2.27
CA TYR A 96 9.63 -0.99 1.83
C TYR A 96 9.38 -0.18 0.54
N GLU A 97 10.40 -0.03 -0.30
CA GLU A 97 10.22 0.55 -1.63
C GLU A 97 9.73 -0.53 -2.61
N TYR A 98 8.68 -0.23 -3.37
CA TYR A 98 8.04 -1.23 -4.23
C TYR A 98 8.54 -1.20 -5.68
N TYR A 99 8.75 -2.38 -6.23
CA TYR A 99 9.22 -2.62 -7.59
C TYR A 99 8.35 -3.65 -8.31
N ALA A 100 8.19 -3.50 -9.62
CA ALA A 100 7.47 -4.48 -10.44
C ALA A 100 8.24 -5.81 -10.53
N SER A 101 7.63 -6.93 -10.13
CA SER A 101 8.24 -8.27 -10.21
C SER A 101 8.23 -8.84 -11.64
N ARG A 102 7.37 -8.30 -12.50
CA ARG A 102 7.24 -8.61 -13.94
C ARG A 102 6.79 -7.37 -14.70
N ASP A 103 6.72 -7.46 -16.03
CA ASP A 103 6.04 -6.45 -16.84
C ASP A 103 4.54 -6.38 -16.47
N ILE A 104 4.00 -5.17 -16.33
CA ILE A 104 2.61 -4.89 -15.98
C ILE A 104 1.98 -4.04 -17.07
N LYS A 105 0.86 -4.50 -17.63
CA LYS A 105 0.10 -3.84 -18.69
C LYS A 105 -0.83 -2.77 -18.09
N PRO A 106 -1.17 -1.73 -18.88
CA PRO A 106 -2.21 -0.78 -18.48
C PRO A 106 -3.51 -1.50 -18.11
N GLY A 107 -4.10 -1.14 -16.98
CA GLY A 107 -5.36 -1.68 -16.49
C GLY A 107 -5.25 -2.93 -15.62
N GLU A 108 -4.06 -3.53 -15.48
CA GLU A 108 -3.80 -4.58 -14.48
C GLU A 108 -3.84 -4.01 -13.05
N GLU A 109 -4.36 -4.83 -12.13
CA GLU A 109 -4.31 -4.54 -10.69
C GLU A 109 -2.93 -4.82 -10.14
N LEU A 110 -2.51 -4.04 -9.16
CA LEU A 110 -1.25 -4.17 -8.46
C LEU A 110 -1.48 -4.88 -7.13
N PHE A 111 -0.64 -5.88 -6.85
CA PHE A 111 -0.72 -6.71 -5.66
C PHE A 111 0.65 -6.85 -5.02
N ILE A 112 0.64 -6.97 -3.69
CA ILE A 112 1.81 -7.25 -2.87
C ILE A 112 1.58 -8.53 -2.06
N ASP A 113 2.64 -9.07 -1.48
CA ASP A 113 2.52 -10.11 -0.47
C ASP A 113 2.43 -9.44 0.92
N TYR A 114 1.43 -9.81 1.72
CA TYR A 114 1.27 -9.28 3.08
C TYR A 114 2.02 -10.12 4.09
N GLU A 115 2.30 -11.40 3.79
CA GLU A 115 3.05 -12.28 4.70
C GLU A 115 4.52 -11.88 4.77
N GLY A 116 5.02 -11.19 3.73
CA GLY A 116 6.36 -10.62 3.68
C GLY A 116 6.50 -9.22 4.29
N LEU A 117 5.42 -8.64 4.86
CA LEU A 117 5.43 -7.31 5.47
C LEU A 117 5.90 -7.32 6.93
#